data_AF-A0A8H7CHB3-F1
#
_entry.id   AF-A0A8H7CHB3-F1
#
_cell.length_a   1.000
_cell.length_b   1.000
_cell.length_c   1.000
_cell.angle_alpha   90.00
_cell.angle_beta   90.00
_cell.angle_gamma   90.00
#
_symmetry.space_group_name_H-M   'P 1'
#
loop_
_entity.id
_entity.type
_entity.pdbx_description
1 polymer ?
#
loop_
_entity_poly.entity_id
_entity_poly.type
_entity_poly.pdbx_seq_one_letter_code
_entity_poly.pdbx_strand_id
1 'polypeptide(L)'
;MIHLVLSTLLAAPAVWGYPNFHDLEYRATPQVYDACINSNDIAITFDDGPYIYLRSISDQFTAAGAKATFFMNGNNWDCIYNPDRISDVKYAYAAGHMIGSHTWSHAHLTELSTAQIEDGMYRMEEAFSRILGIKPAFMRPPYGDTDSNVQSIAASRGQSLALWDTDTGDTDRDSTAQLETLLTRNPGDADGNTVAQSEAIYLQAANARVKNALILNHETEETTATQLVPYAINLFQSKGYNLVTMAQCLGVDPYQAIGLPQQQSSSWTCDGTPAPGEACGGSIPCQTGTPVFSSTAASGPTGSPTSSATGPTSTPTSNQYIHPSANSAKCLTAASNADGAAVEIEDCVSGGSTSQSWTVSGSALQIFGNKCLDVTGGATTDGTKLQIWTCSSGNSNQKWTVSGSTIQWSGHSSCLDLTGGSVTNGNLMQIWSCSGGNNNQKWSLTTGPGSTTTSPPASGHSIQPGASSNMCLTAPTNANGGTVVIQPCNGSSSQSWTQNGQTIVVYGNMCLDVTNGSSSNGVKMQIWSCASNDANQHFTVTSAKHIQWTSKSQCLDLTGGSLTSGNQIQIWTCETGNANQVWNIV
;
A
#
# COMPACT_ATOMS: atom_id res chain seq x y z
N MET A 1 67.88 69.42 19.64
CA MET A 1 67.75 68.12 20.34
C MET A 1 66.27 67.95 20.63
N ILE A 2 65.54 67.03 20.00
CA ILE A 2 65.59 65.58 20.23
C ILE A 2 65.15 64.86 18.94
N HIS A 3 65.94 63.86 18.55
CA HIS A 3 65.65 62.95 17.45
C HIS A 3 64.64 61.88 17.89
N LEU A 4 63.68 61.61 17.02
CA LEU A 4 62.67 60.55 17.13
C LEU A 4 63.35 59.18 16.90
N VAL A 5 63.24 58.25 17.86
CA VAL A 5 63.71 56.87 17.71
C VAL A 5 62.62 55.88 18.14
N LEU A 6 62.44 54.89 17.27
CA LEU A 6 61.63 53.67 17.33
C LEU A 6 61.72 52.89 18.66
N SER A 7 60.60 52.28 19.06
CA SER A 7 60.59 51.01 19.78
C SER A 7 59.37 50.17 19.42
N THR A 8 59.64 48.93 19.04
CA THR A 8 58.76 47.85 18.57
C THR A 8 57.72 47.39 19.61
N LEU A 9 56.46 47.17 19.19
CA LEU A 9 55.48 46.34 19.92
C LEU A 9 55.06 45.15 19.06
N LEU A 10 55.25 43.94 19.60
CA LEU A 10 54.71 42.68 19.10
C LEU A 10 53.20 42.62 19.38
N ALA A 11 52.39 42.33 18.37
CA ALA A 11 50.96 42.07 18.51
C ALA A 11 50.69 40.57 18.69
N ALA A 12 49.94 40.21 19.73
CA ALA A 12 49.31 38.92 19.94
C ALA A 12 47.77 39.10 19.93
N PRO A 13 46.98 38.08 19.55
CA PRO A 13 45.64 38.29 18.97
C PRO A 13 44.55 38.52 20.01
N ALA A 14 43.64 39.45 19.72
CA ALA A 14 42.40 39.63 20.47
C ALA A 14 41.37 38.59 20.04
N VAL A 15 40.98 37.73 20.98
CA VAL A 15 39.85 36.80 20.87
C VAL A 15 38.57 37.62 21.05
N TRP A 16 37.80 37.80 19.97
CA TRP A 16 36.46 38.35 20.05
C TRP A 16 35.51 37.23 20.49
N GLY A 17 34.89 37.40 21.66
CA GLY A 17 33.82 36.52 22.12
C GLY A 17 32.57 36.73 21.25
N TYR A 18 32.08 35.64 20.66
CA TYR A 18 30.78 35.61 20.01
C TYR A 18 29.69 35.52 21.09
N PRO A 19 28.61 36.33 21.02
CA PRO A 19 27.46 36.13 21.88
C PRO A 19 26.75 34.82 21.50
N ASN A 20 26.43 34.03 22.52
CA ASN A 20 25.61 32.81 22.40
C ASN A 20 24.22 33.18 21.88
N PHE A 21 23.93 32.82 20.63
CA PHE A 21 22.57 32.69 20.12
C PHE A 21 22.08 31.28 20.42
N HIS A 22 21.55 31.07 21.64
CA HIS A 22 20.72 29.91 21.95
C HIS A 22 19.25 30.36 21.94
N ASP A 23 18.47 29.63 21.14
CA ASP A 23 17.02 29.40 21.25
C ASP A 23 16.08 30.61 21.20
N LEU A 24 15.76 31.04 19.98
CA LEU A 24 14.38 31.35 19.58
C LEU A 24 14.21 30.96 18.11
N GLU A 25 14.34 29.66 17.82
CA GLU A 25 13.75 29.13 16.59
C GLU A 25 12.23 29.28 16.76
N TYR A 26 11.64 30.17 15.97
CA TYR A 26 10.21 30.36 15.85
C TYR A 26 9.58 28.99 15.59
N ARG A 27 9.02 28.34 16.63
CA ARG A 27 8.24 27.11 16.48
C ARG A 27 7.12 27.44 15.51
N ALA A 28 7.25 27.02 14.26
CA ALA A 28 6.24 27.23 13.26
C ALA A 28 4.90 26.74 13.83
N THR A 29 3.89 27.61 13.85
CA THR A 29 2.51 27.20 14.16
C THR A 29 2.15 26.03 13.26
N PRO A 30 1.52 24.97 13.79
CA PRO A 30 1.14 23.82 12.97
C PRO A 30 0.27 24.31 11.82
N GLN A 31 0.42 23.70 10.66
CA GLN A 31 -0.51 23.96 9.57
C GLN A 31 -1.86 23.33 9.96
N VAL A 32 -2.91 24.14 9.88
CA VAL A 32 -4.30 23.68 10.00
C VAL A 32 -4.85 23.64 8.58
N TYR A 33 -5.28 22.48 8.14
CA TYR A 33 -5.88 22.29 6.82
C TYR A 33 -7.37 22.06 6.98
N ASP A 34 -8.17 22.99 6.48
CA ASP A 34 -9.63 22.92 6.46
C ASP A 34 -10.19 22.75 5.04
N ALA A 35 -9.39 22.97 3.99
CA ALA A 35 -9.82 22.80 2.61
C ALA A 35 -8.74 22.16 1.73
N CYS A 36 -9.18 21.53 0.64
CA CYS A 36 -8.30 21.05 -0.42
C CYS A 36 -7.66 22.20 -1.19
N ILE A 37 -6.43 21.99 -1.69
CA ILE A 37 -5.66 23.03 -2.40
C ILE A 37 -5.63 22.75 -3.90
N ASN A 38 -5.53 21.48 -4.29
CA ASN A 38 -5.50 21.07 -5.69
C ASN A 38 -6.89 21.20 -6.30
N SER A 39 -6.98 21.88 -7.45
CA SER A 39 -8.24 22.00 -8.17
C SER A 39 -8.61 20.66 -8.80
N ASN A 40 -9.90 20.34 -8.73
CA ASN A 40 -10.55 19.13 -9.23
C ASN A 40 -10.42 17.87 -8.34
N ASP A 41 -9.81 18.01 -7.17
CA ASP A 41 -9.64 16.92 -6.22
C ASP A 41 -10.67 17.03 -5.07
N ILE A 42 -11.26 15.90 -4.69
CA ILE A 42 -12.14 15.76 -3.55
C ILE A 42 -11.51 14.74 -2.61
N ALA A 43 -11.28 15.14 -1.37
CA ALA A 43 -10.85 14.25 -0.31
C ALA A 43 -12.06 13.86 0.55
N ILE A 44 -12.52 12.63 0.41
CA ILE A 44 -13.52 12.05 1.32
C ILE A 44 -12.76 11.42 2.49
N THR A 45 -13.08 11.89 3.69
CA THR A 45 -12.42 11.50 4.93
C THR A 45 -13.41 10.90 5.92
N PHE A 46 -12.94 9.99 6.78
CA PHE A 46 -13.74 9.26 7.75
C PHE A 46 -13.10 9.27 9.12
N ASP A 47 -13.89 9.56 10.15
CA ASP A 47 -13.47 9.57 11.55
C ASP A 47 -13.94 8.32 12.30
N ASP A 48 -13.51 8.20 13.56
CA ASP A 48 -13.94 7.24 14.59
C ASP A 48 -13.60 5.76 14.40
N GLY A 49 -13.01 5.42 13.25
CA GLY A 49 -12.47 4.10 12.95
C GLY A 49 -11.26 3.67 13.81
N PRO A 50 -10.72 2.45 13.63
CA PRO A 50 -11.21 1.44 12.73
C PRO A 50 -12.44 0.73 13.29
N TYR A 51 -13.48 0.55 12.48
CA TYR A 51 -14.65 -0.25 12.82
C TYR A 51 -15.03 -1.21 11.69
N ILE A 52 -16.04 -2.06 11.89
CA ILE A 52 -16.37 -3.20 11.02
C ILE A 52 -16.63 -2.82 9.54
N TYR A 53 -16.91 -1.56 9.26
CA TYR A 53 -17.18 -1.06 7.90
C TYR A 53 -15.92 -0.60 7.14
N LEU A 54 -14.77 -0.44 7.78
CA LEU A 54 -13.53 0.04 7.14
C LEU A 54 -13.20 -0.72 5.84
N ARG A 55 -13.29 -2.05 5.87
CA ARG A 55 -12.98 -2.89 4.70
C ARG A 55 -13.99 -2.71 3.57
N SER A 56 -15.29 -2.63 3.86
CA SER A 56 -16.31 -2.46 2.82
C SER A 56 -16.26 -1.06 2.20
N ILE A 57 -15.93 -0.02 2.99
CA ILE A 57 -15.67 1.33 2.48
C ILE A 57 -14.43 1.31 1.59
N SER A 58 -13.33 0.69 2.05
CA SER A 58 -12.10 0.56 1.27
C SER A 58 -12.30 -0.17 -0.06
N ASP A 59 -13.10 -1.24 -0.07
CA ASP A 59 -13.46 -1.99 -1.29
C ASP A 59 -14.22 -1.11 -2.28
N GLN A 60 -15.16 -0.29 -1.81
CA GLN A 60 -15.94 0.61 -2.67
C GLN A 60 -15.07 1.69 -3.33
N PHE A 61 -14.17 2.32 -2.56
CA PHE A 61 -13.22 3.28 -3.14
C PHE A 61 -12.24 2.60 -4.10
N THR A 62 -11.72 1.43 -3.75
CA THR A 62 -10.78 0.67 -4.59
C THR A 62 -11.44 0.24 -5.91
N ALA A 63 -12.68 -0.25 -5.86
CA ALA A 63 -13.45 -0.63 -7.04
C ALA A 63 -13.74 0.58 -7.95
N ALA A 64 -13.89 1.77 -7.38
CA ALA A 64 -14.08 3.01 -8.11
C ALA A 64 -12.77 3.63 -8.63
N GLY A 65 -11.60 3.02 -8.38
CA GLY A 65 -10.30 3.62 -8.70
C GLY A 65 -9.98 4.88 -7.91
N ALA A 66 -10.66 5.07 -6.77
CA ALA A 66 -10.60 6.23 -5.91
C ALA A 66 -9.81 5.94 -4.62
N LYS A 67 -9.47 6.99 -3.87
CA LYS A 67 -8.86 6.89 -2.53
C LYS A 67 -9.66 7.68 -1.50
N ALA A 68 -9.59 7.23 -0.25
CA ALA A 68 -10.15 7.87 0.93
C ALA A 68 -9.06 8.12 1.98
N THR A 69 -9.41 8.87 3.02
CA THR A 69 -8.57 9.07 4.22
C THR A 69 -9.33 8.64 5.46
N PHE A 70 -8.69 7.87 6.33
CA PHE A 70 -9.30 7.37 7.57
C PHE A 70 -8.53 7.92 8.77
N PHE A 71 -9.17 8.76 9.57
CA PHE A 71 -8.67 9.23 10.85
C PHE A 71 -9.14 8.26 11.94
N MET A 72 -8.19 7.52 12.50
CA MET A 72 -8.51 6.40 13.38
C MET A 72 -8.15 6.68 14.83
N ASN A 73 -8.98 6.15 15.72
CA ASN A 73 -8.70 5.99 17.14
C ASN A 73 -7.97 4.68 17.46
N GLY A 74 -7.45 4.61 18.68
CA GLY A 74 -6.84 3.40 19.23
C GLY A 74 -7.83 2.52 19.99
N ASN A 75 -8.69 3.13 20.81
CA ASN A 75 -9.68 2.48 21.64
C ASN A 75 -10.95 3.34 21.73
N ASN A 76 -11.84 3.19 20.75
CA ASN A 76 -13.11 3.93 20.67
C ASN A 76 -14.28 2.94 20.41
N TRP A 77 -14.65 2.74 19.14
CA TRP A 77 -15.70 1.78 18.73
C TRP A 77 -15.25 0.32 18.78
N ASP A 78 -13.97 0.09 18.52
CA ASP A 78 -13.30 -1.19 18.73
C ASP A 78 -11.84 -0.91 19.11
N CYS A 79 -11.14 -1.91 19.64
CA CYS A 79 -9.72 -1.82 19.90
C CYS A 79 -8.94 -1.97 18.59
N ILE A 80 -8.05 -1.03 18.28
CA ILE A 80 -7.20 -1.09 17.08
C ILE A 80 -6.31 -2.35 17.04
N TYR A 81 -6.03 -2.94 18.21
CA TYR A 81 -5.27 -4.18 18.34
C TYR A 81 -6.12 -5.46 18.26
N ASN A 82 -7.43 -5.36 18.08
CA ASN A 82 -8.27 -6.50 17.71
C ASN A 82 -7.73 -7.09 16.39
N PRO A 83 -7.50 -8.42 16.27
CA PRO A 83 -6.98 -9.03 15.05
C PRO A 83 -7.74 -8.64 13.77
N ASP A 84 -9.06 -8.49 13.85
CA ASP A 84 -9.88 -8.09 12.70
C ASP A 84 -9.63 -6.62 12.32
N ARG A 85 -9.56 -5.72 13.32
CA ARG A 85 -9.23 -4.31 13.08
C ARG A 85 -7.80 -4.15 12.55
N ILE A 86 -6.82 -4.89 13.08
CA ILE A 86 -5.44 -4.90 12.54
C ILE A 86 -5.44 -5.31 11.06
N SER A 87 -6.19 -6.36 10.71
CA SER A 87 -6.32 -6.83 9.33
C SER A 87 -6.91 -5.76 8.42
N ASP A 88 -7.99 -5.10 8.86
CA ASP A 88 -8.69 -4.09 8.06
C ASP A 88 -7.87 -2.80 7.90
N VAL A 89 -7.17 -2.36 8.95
CA VAL A 89 -6.25 -1.21 8.89
C VAL A 89 -5.09 -1.48 7.92
N LYS A 90 -4.48 -2.67 7.98
CA LYS A 90 -3.46 -3.10 7.01
C LYS A 90 -4.01 -3.15 5.60
N TYR A 91 -5.24 -3.62 5.43
CA TYR A 91 -5.90 -3.70 4.13
C TYR A 91 -6.13 -2.33 3.52
N ALA A 92 -6.75 -1.41 4.27
CA ALA A 92 -7.01 -0.06 3.80
C ALA A 92 -5.71 0.69 3.45
N TYR A 93 -4.67 0.53 4.27
CA TYR A 93 -3.34 1.08 4.00
C TYR A 93 -2.71 0.48 2.72
N ALA A 94 -2.75 -0.85 2.56
CA ALA A 94 -2.23 -1.52 1.37
C ALA A 94 -3.02 -1.18 0.09
N ALA A 95 -4.31 -0.88 0.22
CA ALA A 95 -5.14 -0.36 -0.86
C ALA A 95 -4.78 1.09 -1.26
N GLY A 96 -3.83 1.74 -0.55
CA GLY A 96 -3.33 3.08 -0.85
C GLY A 96 -4.20 4.21 -0.30
N HIS A 97 -5.12 3.91 0.62
CA HIS A 97 -5.80 4.94 1.39
C HIS A 97 -4.84 5.58 2.40
N MET A 98 -5.13 6.82 2.76
CA MET A 98 -4.36 7.50 3.81
C MET A 98 -4.92 7.13 5.17
N ILE A 99 -4.03 6.88 6.11
CA ILE A 99 -4.34 6.62 7.53
C ILE A 99 -3.82 7.78 8.36
N GLY A 100 -4.70 8.45 9.11
CA GLY A 100 -4.38 9.58 9.99
C GLY A 100 -4.75 9.28 11.43
N SER A 101 -4.24 10.08 12.36
CA SER A 101 -4.56 9.96 13.79
C SER A 101 -5.86 10.67 14.12
N HIS A 102 -6.73 10.04 14.90
CA HIS A 102 -7.85 10.69 15.59
C HIS A 102 -7.69 10.64 17.11
N THR A 103 -6.44 10.45 17.59
CA THR A 103 -6.06 10.23 19.00
C THR A 103 -6.57 8.92 19.59
N TRP A 104 -6.06 8.53 20.76
CA TRP A 104 -6.33 7.20 21.32
C TRP A 104 -7.82 6.92 21.58
N SER A 105 -8.52 7.78 22.32
CA SER A 105 -9.81 7.47 22.93
C SER A 105 -10.96 8.41 22.54
N HIS A 106 -10.76 9.32 21.59
CA HIS A 106 -11.78 10.30 21.20
C HIS A 106 -12.21 11.24 22.35
N ALA A 107 -11.26 11.74 23.14
CA ALA A 107 -11.52 12.68 24.24
C ALA A 107 -11.47 14.15 23.76
N HIS A 108 -12.23 15.03 24.43
CA HIS A 108 -12.26 16.49 24.17
C HIS A 108 -10.91 17.15 24.51
N LEU A 109 -10.05 17.35 23.50
CA LEU A 109 -8.65 17.72 23.73
C LEU A 109 -8.47 19.06 24.44
N THR A 110 -9.37 20.02 24.25
CA THR A 110 -9.32 21.35 24.88
C THR A 110 -9.66 21.32 26.38
N GLU A 111 -10.17 20.21 26.89
CA GLU A 111 -10.45 20.00 28.32
C GLU A 111 -9.32 19.26 29.05
N LEU A 112 -8.32 18.78 28.30
CA LEU A 112 -7.25 17.94 28.81
C LEU A 112 -5.98 18.72 29.12
N SER A 113 -5.20 18.19 30.08
CA SER A 113 -3.83 18.65 30.30
C SER A 113 -2.89 18.26 29.15
N THR A 114 -1.77 18.97 29.02
CA THR A 114 -0.72 18.66 28.01
C THR A 114 -0.29 17.18 28.05
N ALA A 115 -0.07 16.62 29.24
CA ALA A 115 0.36 15.22 29.39
C ALA A 115 -0.70 14.21 28.90
N GLN A 116 -1.98 14.55 29.05
CA GLN A 116 -3.10 13.72 28.59
C GLN A 116 -3.26 13.77 27.07
N ILE A 117 -3.11 14.94 26.46
CA ILE A 117 -3.12 15.10 25.00
C ILE A 117 -1.91 14.36 24.39
N GLU A 118 -0.72 14.53 24.99
CA GLU A 118 0.49 13.83 24.54
C GLU A 118 0.35 12.31 24.63
N ASP A 119 -0.29 11.77 25.67
CA ASP A 119 -0.58 10.33 25.80
C ASP A 119 -1.51 9.83 24.69
N GLY A 120 -2.62 10.52 24.44
CA GLY A 120 -3.56 10.15 23.39
C GLY A 120 -2.91 10.13 22.00
N MET A 121 -2.04 11.10 21.71
CA MET A 121 -1.31 11.15 20.44
C MET A 121 -0.17 10.11 20.39
N TYR A 122 0.57 9.93 21.48
CA TYR A 122 1.67 8.96 21.57
C TYR A 122 1.18 7.54 21.32
N ARG A 123 0.10 7.11 21.98
CA ARG A 123 -0.41 5.75 21.82
C ARG A 123 -0.90 5.47 20.41
N MET A 124 -1.47 6.48 19.76
CA MET A 124 -1.91 6.36 18.36
C MET A 124 -0.72 6.21 17.41
N GLU A 125 0.32 7.04 17.58
CA GLU A 125 1.57 6.89 16.82
C GLU A 125 2.26 5.54 17.09
N GLU A 126 2.22 5.05 18.34
CA GLU A 126 2.76 3.74 18.70
C GLU A 126 1.98 2.60 18.03
N ALA A 127 0.65 2.67 18.03
CA ALA A 127 -0.20 1.69 17.36
C ALA A 127 0.05 1.68 15.84
N PHE A 128 0.13 2.84 15.19
CA PHE A 128 0.46 2.90 13.77
C PHE A 128 1.89 2.43 13.46
N SER A 129 2.86 2.77 14.31
CA SER A 129 4.22 2.24 14.20
C SER A 129 4.23 0.71 14.30
N ARG A 130 3.44 0.14 15.22
CA ARG A 130 3.34 -1.30 15.43
C ARG A 130 2.62 -1.99 14.26
N ILE A 131 1.47 -1.47 13.83
CA ILE A 131 0.59 -2.14 12.87
C ILE A 131 1.05 -1.96 11.42
N LEU A 132 1.47 -0.75 11.06
CA LEU A 132 1.76 -0.33 9.69
C LEU A 132 3.22 0.10 9.49
N GLY A 133 3.94 0.39 10.57
CA GLY A 133 5.29 0.94 10.49
C GLY A 133 5.33 2.44 10.22
N ILE A 134 4.22 3.16 10.32
CA ILE A 134 4.14 4.57 9.91
C ILE A 134 4.03 5.53 11.09
N LYS A 135 4.58 6.73 10.93
CA LYS A 135 4.31 7.89 11.78
C LYS A 135 3.39 8.85 11.03
N PRO A 136 2.15 9.11 11.48
CA PRO A 136 1.22 10.00 10.79
C PRO A 136 1.75 11.43 10.73
N ALA A 137 1.57 12.12 9.60
CA ALA A 137 1.81 13.56 9.50
C ALA A 137 0.58 14.40 9.88
N PHE A 138 -0.56 13.76 10.09
CA PHE A 138 -1.83 14.42 10.37
C PHE A 138 -2.54 13.81 11.56
N MET A 139 -3.08 14.68 12.41
CA MET A 139 -4.11 14.33 13.39
C MET A 139 -5.34 15.20 13.16
N ARG A 140 -6.51 14.58 13.12
CA ARG A 140 -7.78 15.27 13.26
C ARG A 140 -8.15 15.29 14.73
N PRO A 141 -8.36 16.47 15.35
CA PRO A 141 -8.84 16.52 16.73
C PRO A 141 -10.25 15.93 16.84
N PRO A 142 -10.52 15.04 17.81
CA PRO A 142 -11.90 14.66 18.18
C PRO A 142 -12.78 15.90 18.31
N TYR A 143 -14.00 15.83 17.77
CA TYR A 143 -14.97 16.94 17.74
C TYR A 143 -14.51 18.21 16.99
N GLY A 144 -13.34 18.20 16.36
CA GLY A 144 -12.69 19.41 15.85
C GLY A 144 -12.08 20.30 16.96
N ASP A 145 -12.00 19.81 18.20
CA ASP A 145 -11.59 20.58 19.37
C ASP A 145 -10.09 20.94 19.31
N THR A 146 -9.82 22.21 19.01
CA THR A 146 -8.45 22.71 18.94
C THR A 146 -8.31 24.10 19.56
N ASP A 147 -7.25 24.28 20.33
CA ASP A 147 -6.79 25.55 20.86
C ASP A 147 -5.27 25.71 20.65
N SER A 148 -4.67 26.76 21.21
CA SER A 148 -3.22 26.97 21.12
C SER A 148 -2.40 25.86 21.77
N ASN A 149 -2.91 25.20 22.81
CA ASN A 149 -2.23 24.10 23.48
C ASN A 149 -2.21 22.86 22.57
N VAL A 150 -3.37 22.45 22.04
CA VAL A 150 -3.50 21.33 21.09
C VAL A 150 -2.60 21.56 19.86
N GLN A 151 -2.65 22.76 19.29
CA GLN A 151 -1.80 23.14 18.15
C GLN A 151 -0.31 23.03 18.50
N SER A 152 0.11 23.53 19.66
CA SER A 152 1.52 23.48 20.07
C SER A 152 2.03 22.04 20.25
N ILE A 153 1.18 21.14 20.74
CA ILE A 153 1.50 19.72 20.93
C ILE A 153 1.53 19.00 19.58
N ALA A 154 0.57 19.25 18.69
CA ALA A 154 0.60 18.67 17.35
C ALA A 154 1.88 19.08 16.60
N ALA A 155 2.25 20.36 16.64
CA ALA A 155 3.49 20.87 16.06
C ALA A 155 4.74 20.22 16.68
N SER A 156 4.80 20.07 18.00
CA SER A 156 5.95 19.44 18.67
C SER A 156 6.13 17.97 18.28
N ARG A 157 5.05 17.31 17.87
CA ARG A 157 5.04 15.93 17.36
C ARG A 157 5.21 15.82 15.84
N GLY A 158 5.35 16.95 15.13
CA GLY A 158 5.48 17.02 13.67
C GLY A 158 4.17 16.74 12.92
N GLN A 159 3.03 16.85 13.59
CA GLN A 159 1.71 16.62 13.01
C GLN A 159 1.02 17.94 12.68
N SER A 160 0.39 18.00 11.51
CA SER A 160 -0.56 19.05 11.11
C SER A 160 -1.97 18.69 11.57
N LEU A 161 -2.81 19.70 11.78
CA LEU A 161 -4.21 19.48 12.14
C LEU A 161 -5.07 19.38 10.88
N ALA A 162 -5.90 18.34 10.83
CA ALA A 162 -6.85 18.10 9.75
C ALA A 162 -8.26 18.46 10.20
N LEU A 163 -8.84 19.53 9.66
CA LEU A 163 -10.25 19.89 9.81
C LEU A 163 -11.00 19.54 8.51
N TRP A 164 -12.07 20.26 8.20
CA TRP A 164 -12.91 20.06 7.02
C TRP A 164 -13.62 21.35 6.63
N ASP A 165 -14.01 21.44 5.36
CA ASP A 165 -14.81 22.55 4.81
C ASP A 165 -16.27 22.12 4.58
N THR A 166 -16.52 20.81 4.68
CA THR A 166 -17.82 20.18 4.45
C THR A 166 -18.01 19.05 5.47
N ASP A 167 -19.05 19.18 6.30
CA ASP A 167 -19.49 18.16 7.24
C ASP A 167 -20.79 17.53 6.74
N THR A 168 -20.85 16.21 6.56
CA THR A 168 -22.06 15.53 6.11
C THR A 168 -23.08 15.34 7.23
N GLY A 169 -22.68 15.51 8.49
CA GLY A 169 -23.50 15.28 9.68
C GLY A 169 -24.04 13.86 9.76
N ASP A 170 -23.31 12.86 9.26
CA ASP A 170 -23.76 11.50 9.05
C ASP A 170 -23.96 10.65 10.32
N THR A 171 -23.58 11.16 11.50
CA THR A 171 -23.76 10.52 12.81
C THR A 171 -25.17 10.71 13.35
N ASP A 172 -26.03 9.68 13.23
CA ASP A 172 -27.50 9.62 13.40
C ASP A 172 -28.18 10.28 14.63
N ARG A 173 -29.40 10.85 14.40
CA ARG A 173 -30.70 10.59 15.10
C ARG A 173 -31.84 11.24 14.28
N ASP A 174 -33.02 10.68 14.01
CA ASP A 174 -33.69 9.41 14.29
C ASP A 174 -34.90 9.34 13.31
N SER A 175 -35.44 8.15 13.08
CA SER A 175 -36.78 7.96 12.54
C SER A 175 -37.85 8.83 13.25
N THR A 176 -38.49 9.69 12.47
CA THR A 176 -39.85 10.23 12.65
C THR A 176 -40.17 11.27 13.73
N ALA A 177 -39.23 11.74 14.57
CA ALA A 177 -39.57 12.77 15.57
C ALA A 177 -38.53 13.90 15.67
N GLN A 178 -38.68 14.96 14.86
CA GLN A 178 -38.38 16.36 15.25
C GLN A 178 -38.58 17.31 14.06
N LEU A 179 -39.83 17.76 13.85
CA LEU A 179 -40.13 18.86 12.93
C LEU A 179 -40.39 20.20 13.65
N GLU A 180 -40.22 20.28 14.97
CA GLU A 180 -40.70 21.45 15.75
C GLU A 180 -39.66 22.23 16.58
N THR A 181 -38.36 21.93 16.52
CA THR A 181 -37.37 22.68 17.33
C THR A 181 -36.12 23.17 16.57
N LEU A 182 -36.30 23.55 15.30
CA LEU A 182 -35.22 24.02 14.40
C LEU A 182 -34.76 25.49 14.60
N LEU A 183 -35.01 26.15 15.72
CA LEU A 183 -34.64 27.58 15.88
C LEU A 183 -33.92 27.99 17.18
N THR A 184 -33.58 27.07 18.09
CA THR A 184 -33.04 27.48 19.41
C THR A 184 -31.95 26.60 20.04
N ARG A 185 -31.20 25.76 19.31
CA ARG A 185 -30.13 24.95 19.93
C ARG A 185 -28.73 25.27 19.37
N ASN A 186 -27.76 25.33 20.30
CA ASN A 186 -26.34 25.58 20.05
C ASN A 186 -25.68 24.40 19.31
N PRO A 187 -24.61 24.64 18.53
CA PRO A 187 -24.08 23.70 17.54
C PRO A 187 -23.07 22.72 18.14
N GLY A 188 -23.46 21.92 19.14
CA GLY A 188 -22.51 21.03 19.81
C GLY A 188 -23.07 19.75 20.42
N ASP A 189 -24.37 19.44 20.33
CA ASP A 189 -24.85 18.16 20.88
C ASP A 189 -26.24 17.76 20.36
N ALA A 190 -26.28 16.59 19.71
CA ALA A 190 -27.44 15.78 19.28
C ALA A 190 -28.39 16.34 18.19
N ASP A 191 -28.18 15.90 16.93
CA ASP A 191 -29.07 14.99 16.16
C ASP A 191 -28.52 14.91 14.71
N GLY A 192 -28.21 13.70 14.23
CA GLY A 192 -27.61 13.44 12.90
C GLY A 192 -28.50 13.76 11.71
N ASN A 193 -27.89 14.01 10.56
CA ASN A 193 -28.58 14.13 9.30
C ASN A 193 -29.14 12.77 8.84
N THR A 194 -30.34 12.80 8.27
CA THR A 194 -30.82 11.69 7.44
C THR A 194 -29.92 11.52 6.21
N VAL A 195 -29.91 10.33 5.62
CA VAL A 195 -29.18 10.06 4.36
C VAL A 195 -29.47 11.12 3.30
N ALA A 196 -30.73 11.52 3.11
CA ALA A 196 -31.11 12.51 2.11
C ALA A 196 -30.54 13.92 2.41
N GLN A 197 -30.40 14.29 3.68
CA GLN A 197 -29.77 15.55 4.08
C GLN A 197 -28.26 15.51 3.82
N SER A 198 -27.59 14.40 4.16
CA SER A 198 -26.17 14.20 3.86
C SER A 198 -25.90 14.15 2.35
N GLU A 199 -26.75 13.50 1.56
CA GLU A 199 -26.70 13.54 0.09
C GLU A 199 -26.86 14.96 -0.46
N ALA A 200 -27.76 15.77 0.12
CA ALA A 200 -27.92 17.16 -0.28
C ALA A 200 -26.67 18.00 0.02
N ILE A 201 -25.96 17.73 1.12
CA ILE A 201 -24.69 18.35 1.44
C ILE A 201 -23.60 17.93 0.44
N TYR A 202 -23.50 16.64 0.11
CA TYR A 202 -22.62 16.16 -0.95
C TYR A 202 -22.89 16.85 -2.29
N LEU A 203 -24.16 16.98 -2.67
CA LEU A 203 -24.56 17.69 -3.88
C LEU A 203 -24.20 19.18 -3.81
N GLN A 204 -24.37 19.81 -2.66
CA GLN A 204 -23.95 21.19 -2.44
C GLN A 204 -22.44 21.34 -2.61
N ALA A 205 -21.63 20.48 -1.98
CA ALA A 205 -20.18 20.48 -2.13
C ALA A 205 -19.76 20.27 -3.60
N ALA A 206 -20.38 19.32 -4.29
CA ALA A 206 -20.11 19.04 -5.70
C ALA A 206 -20.47 20.21 -6.63
N ASN A 207 -21.41 21.07 -6.23
CA ASN A 207 -21.85 22.26 -6.95
C ASN A 207 -21.16 23.55 -6.48
N ALA A 208 -20.50 23.54 -5.33
CA ALA A 208 -19.89 24.70 -4.71
C ALA A 208 -18.39 24.82 -4.97
N ARG A 209 -17.95 26.08 -5.04
CA ARG A 209 -16.59 26.62 -4.83
C ARG A 209 -15.43 25.91 -5.57
N VAL A 210 -15.25 26.31 -6.83
CA VAL A 210 -13.93 26.36 -7.50
C VAL A 210 -13.07 25.08 -7.34
N LYS A 211 -13.74 23.94 -7.54
CA LYS A 211 -13.19 22.63 -7.90
C LYS A 211 -12.59 21.76 -6.79
N ASN A 212 -12.74 21.99 -5.49
CA ASN A 212 -12.26 21.03 -4.49
C ASN A 212 -13.02 21.07 -3.16
N ALA A 213 -12.89 20.01 -2.36
CA ALA A 213 -13.53 19.89 -1.04
C ALA A 213 -12.83 18.85 -0.15
N LEU A 214 -12.79 19.13 1.16
CA LEU A 214 -12.32 18.22 2.20
C LEU A 214 -13.52 17.83 3.08
N ILE A 215 -14.04 16.63 2.86
CA ILE A 215 -15.35 16.19 3.37
C ILE A 215 -15.19 15.27 4.57
N LEU A 216 -15.80 15.62 5.69
CA LEU A 216 -15.92 14.80 6.89
C LEU A 216 -17.11 13.83 6.78
N ASN A 217 -16.89 12.60 7.22
CA ASN A 217 -17.85 11.53 7.45
C ASN A 217 -17.36 10.68 8.62
N HIS A 218 -18.12 9.66 9.02
CA HIS A 218 -17.77 8.72 10.06
C HIS A 218 -17.89 7.30 9.52
N GLU A 219 -16.81 6.52 9.57
CA GLU A 219 -16.85 5.14 9.05
C GLU A 219 -17.60 4.16 9.95
N THR A 220 -18.03 4.61 11.13
CA THR A 220 -18.74 3.81 12.13
C THR A 220 -20.22 3.66 11.82
N GLU A 221 -20.72 4.44 10.86
CA GLU A 221 -22.13 4.48 10.50
C GLU A 221 -22.46 3.53 9.33
N GLU A 222 -23.43 2.65 9.53
CA GLU A 222 -23.86 1.69 8.50
C GLU A 222 -24.40 2.42 7.27
N THR A 223 -25.18 3.48 7.47
CA THR A 223 -25.74 4.31 6.41
C THR A 223 -24.64 5.04 5.62
N THR A 224 -23.56 5.46 6.30
CA THR A 224 -22.38 5.99 5.61
C THR A 224 -21.76 4.94 4.71
N ALA A 225 -21.48 3.76 5.26
CA ALA A 225 -20.83 2.68 4.53
C ALA A 225 -21.66 2.13 3.35
N THR A 226 -22.99 2.02 3.52
CA THR A 226 -23.88 1.31 2.58
C THR A 226 -24.64 2.22 1.62
N GLN A 227 -24.83 3.50 1.96
CA GLN A 227 -25.64 4.44 1.17
C GLN A 227 -24.86 5.70 0.77
N LEU A 228 -24.20 6.37 1.72
CA LEU A 228 -23.54 7.64 1.42
C LEU A 228 -22.24 7.48 0.63
N VAL A 229 -21.40 6.50 0.96
CA VAL A 229 -20.17 6.20 0.20
C VAL A 229 -20.46 5.92 -1.28
N PRO A 230 -21.37 4.99 -1.66
CA PRO A 230 -21.65 4.75 -3.07
C PRO A 230 -22.32 5.96 -3.74
N TYR A 231 -23.17 6.72 -3.04
CA TYR A 231 -23.72 7.97 -3.55
C TYR A 231 -22.62 8.99 -3.88
N ALA A 232 -21.74 9.27 -2.91
CA ALA A 232 -20.68 10.27 -3.02
C ALA A 232 -19.70 9.93 -4.15
N ILE A 233 -19.26 8.67 -4.23
CA ILE A 233 -18.37 8.20 -5.30
C ILE A 233 -19.01 8.49 -6.67
N ASN A 234 -20.25 8.05 -6.89
CA ASN A 234 -20.95 8.24 -8.16
C ASN A 234 -21.17 9.72 -8.47
N LEU A 235 -21.59 10.52 -7.48
CA LEU A 235 -21.84 11.95 -7.64
C LEU A 235 -20.57 12.68 -8.10
N PHE A 236 -19.47 12.54 -7.37
CA PHE A 236 -18.25 13.28 -7.68
C PHE A 236 -17.59 12.82 -8.99
N GLN A 237 -17.54 11.51 -9.24
CA GLN A 237 -16.97 10.98 -10.49
C GLN A 237 -17.83 11.36 -11.71
N SER A 238 -19.16 11.36 -11.61
CA SER A 238 -20.04 11.80 -12.71
C SER A 238 -19.89 13.28 -13.05
N LYS A 239 -19.42 14.09 -12.09
CA LYS A 239 -19.07 15.51 -12.26
C LYS A 239 -17.61 15.72 -12.67
N GLY A 240 -16.83 14.65 -12.82
CA GLY A 240 -15.45 14.70 -13.31
C GLY A 240 -14.39 15.02 -12.24
N TYR A 241 -14.74 14.91 -10.95
CA TYR A 241 -13.78 15.09 -9.86
C TYR A 241 -12.89 13.86 -9.67
N ASN A 242 -11.65 14.08 -9.22
CA ASN A 242 -10.78 13.01 -8.73
C ASN A 242 -11.07 12.78 -7.24
N LEU A 243 -11.23 11.53 -6.83
CA LEU A 243 -11.36 11.16 -5.43
C LEU A 243 -10.02 10.64 -4.92
N VAL A 244 -9.35 11.45 -4.10
CA VAL A 244 -7.95 11.26 -3.70
C VAL A 244 -7.80 11.28 -2.19
N THR A 245 -6.63 10.91 -1.67
CA THR A 245 -6.34 11.09 -0.24
C THR A 245 -6.24 12.57 0.11
N MET A 246 -6.43 12.92 1.38
CA MET A 246 -6.26 14.29 1.86
C MET A 246 -4.85 14.82 1.54
N ALA A 247 -3.81 14.01 1.79
CA ALA A 247 -2.43 14.37 1.49
C ALA A 247 -2.21 14.68 -0.01
N GLN A 248 -2.82 13.90 -0.91
CA GLN A 248 -2.79 14.19 -2.35
C GLN A 248 -3.54 15.48 -2.69
N CYS A 249 -4.69 15.72 -2.08
CA CYS A 249 -5.48 16.95 -2.25
C CYS A 249 -4.74 18.22 -1.81
N LEU A 250 -3.85 18.07 -0.83
CA LEU A 250 -3.03 19.14 -0.26
C LEU A 250 -1.63 19.25 -0.91
N GLY A 251 -1.17 18.23 -1.64
CA GLY A 251 0.17 18.20 -2.23
C GLY A 251 1.30 18.02 -1.21
N VAL A 252 1.06 17.26 -0.14
CA VAL A 252 1.98 17.06 0.99
C VAL A 252 2.15 15.57 1.31
N ASP A 253 3.19 15.23 2.07
CA ASP A 253 3.43 13.84 2.47
C ASP A 253 2.45 13.40 3.59
N PRO A 254 1.81 12.22 3.48
CA PRO A 254 0.86 11.73 4.49
C PRO A 254 1.53 11.27 5.80
N TYR A 255 2.83 11.00 5.77
CA TYR A 255 3.58 10.38 6.87
C TYR A 255 4.90 11.09 7.12
N GLN A 256 5.24 11.28 8.40
CA GLN A 256 6.55 11.80 8.80
C GLN A 256 7.65 10.74 8.65
N ALA A 257 7.28 9.47 8.81
CA ALA A 257 8.17 8.34 8.69
C ALA A 257 7.39 7.12 8.21
N ILE A 258 8.03 6.31 7.38
CA ILE A 258 7.56 5.00 6.99
C ILE A 258 8.71 4.04 7.29
N GLY A 259 8.42 3.06 8.12
CA GLY A 259 9.31 1.99 8.54
C GLY A 259 8.55 0.68 8.55
N LEU A 260 8.87 -0.20 9.50
CA LEU A 260 8.33 -1.55 9.52
C LEU A 260 7.22 -1.73 10.53
N PRO A 261 6.16 -2.44 10.16
CA PRO A 261 5.25 -2.97 11.15
C PRO A 261 6.01 -3.95 12.05
N GLN A 262 5.68 -3.91 13.33
CA GLN A 262 6.23 -4.81 14.33
C GLN A 262 5.46 -6.14 14.30
N GLN A 263 6.10 -7.20 14.81
CA GLN A 263 5.40 -8.46 15.05
C GLN A 263 4.43 -8.29 16.23
N GLN A 264 3.22 -8.83 16.08
CA GLN A 264 2.23 -8.82 17.15
C GLN A 264 2.78 -9.53 18.38
N SER A 265 2.47 -8.97 19.56
CA SER A 265 2.82 -9.57 20.84
C SER A 265 1.67 -9.37 21.82
N SER A 266 1.73 -10.02 22.98
CA SER A 266 0.75 -9.84 24.04
C SER A 266 0.67 -8.40 24.59
N SER A 267 1.63 -7.53 24.24
CA SER A 267 1.60 -6.10 24.61
C SER A 267 0.71 -5.24 23.70
N TRP A 268 0.13 -5.82 22.65
CA TRP A 268 -0.82 -5.16 21.78
C TRP A 268 -2.22 -5.36 22.36
N THR A 269 -2.61 -4.48 23.26
CA THR A 269 -3.92 -4.51 23.90
C THR A 269 -4.38 -3.09 24.22
N CYS A 270 -5.70 -2.91 24.25
CA CYS A 270 -6.33 -1.71 24.80
C CYS A 270 -6.64 -1.84 26.30
N ASP A 271 -6.44 -3.03 26.89
CA ASP A 271 -6.59 -3.24 28.33
C ASP A 271 -5.63 -2.36 29.13
N GLY A 272 -6.14 -1.69 30.15
CA GLY A 272 -5.34 -0.77 30.98
C GLY A 272 -4.96 0.54 30.29
N THR A 273 -5.58 0.86 29.15
CA THR A 273 -5.48 2.15 28.47
C THR A 273 -6.77 2.97 28.66
N PRO A 274 -6.79 4.28 28.36
CA PRO A 274 -8.01 5.07 28.45
C PRO A 274 -9.17 4.49 27.62
N ALA A 275 -10.36 4.48 28.21
CA ALA A 275 -11.61 4.06 27.56
C ALA A 275 -12.15 5.16 26.63
N PRO A 276 -13.15 4.88 25.78
CA PRO A 276 -13.74 5.89 24.89
C PRO A 276 -14.22 7.13 25.67
N GLY A 277 -13.85 8.32 25.20
CA GLY A 277 -14.09 9.62 25.81
C GLY A 277 -13.17 9.99 26.99
N GLU A 278 -12.38 9.04 27.50
CA GLU A 278 -11.56 9.23 28.70
C GLU A 278 -10.09 9.57 28.37
N ALA A 279 -9.37 10.12 29.33
CA ALA A 279 -7.93 10.36 29.25
C ALA A 279 -7.16 9.59 30.33
N CYS A 280 -5.84 9.50 30.19
CA CYS A 280 -4.99 8.95 31.25
C CYS A 280 -5.11 9.78 32.55
N GLY A 281 -4.90 9.14 33.69
CA GLY A 281 -5.07 9.72 35.02
C GLY A 281 -5.43 8.66 36.08
N GLY A 282 -5.24 8.99 37.35
CA GLY A 282 -5.57 8.09 38.47
C GLY A 282 -4.81 6.76 38.40
N SER A 283 -5.53 5.67 38.09
CA SER A 283 -4.97 4.32 37.96
C SER A 283 -4.34 4.04 36.59
N ILE A 284 -4.57 4.88 35.57
CA ILE A 284 -4.00 4.73 34.23
C ILE A 284 -2.89 5.77 34.06
N PRO A 285 -1.60 5.39 34.10
CA PRO A 285 -0.52 6.36 33.97
C PRO A 285 -0.45 6.92 32.55
N CYS A 286 -0.23 8.24 32.45
CA CYS A 286 0.04 8.88 31.17
C CYS A 286 1.41 8.44 30.64
N GLN A 287 1.44 8.04 29.37
CA GLN A 287 2.62 7.68 28.62
C GLN A 287 2.97 8.83 27.69
N THR A 288 4.15 9.41 27.88
CA THR A 288 4.67 10.46 27.00
C THR A 288 5.96 9.99 26.37
N GLY A 289 6.24 10.50 25.17
CA GLY A 289 7.45 10.14 24.44
C GLY A 289 7.27 10.19 22.93
N THR A 290 8.29 9.70 22.24
CA THR A 290 8.23 9.39 20.82
C THR A 290 8.20 7.86 20.71
N PRO A 291 7.23 7.26 20.01
CA PRO A 291 7.23 5.82 19.82
C PRO A 291 8.55 5.38 19.22
N VAL A 292 8.99 4.16 19.57
CA VAL A 292 10.17 3.57 18.97
C VAL A 292 9.82 3.17 17.54
N PHE A 293 9.91 4.15 16.65
CA PHE A 293 10.15 3.89 15.26
C PHE A 293 11.53 3.27 15.19
N SER A 294 11.65 2.08 14.60
CA SER A 294 12.95 1.51 14.29
C SER A 294 13.62 2.41 13.24
N SER A 295 14.26 3.47 13.72
CA SER A 295 14.91 4.51 12.92
C SER A 295 16.42 4.36 13.05
N THR A 296 17.12 4.25 11.94
CA THR A 296 18.51 4.68 11.84
C THR A 296 18.54 6.05 11.17
N ALA A 297 18.43 7.12 11.97
CA ALA A 297 18.80 8.46 11.54
C ALA A 297 20.20 8.77 12.07
N ALA A 298 21.17 9.01 11.17
CA ALA A 298 22.48 9.55 11.50
C ALA A 298 22.59 10.99 11.00
N SER A 299 22.89 11.87 11.95
CA SER A 299 23.13 13.31 11.82
C SER A 299 24.36 13.63 10.94
N GLY A 300 24.31 14.73 10.19
CA GLY A 300 25.47 15.35 9.52
C GLY A 300 25.08 16.65 8.78
N PRO A 301 26.00 17.64 8.65
CA PRO A 301 25.73 19.02 9.05
C PRO A 301 25.20 19.98 7.96
N THR A 302 24.70 21.10 8.46
CA THR A 302 24.29 22.34 7.80
C THR A 302 25.24 22.83 6.70
N GLY A 303 24.68 23.13 5.53
CA GLY A 303 25.30 23.95 4.49
C GLY A 303 24.39 24.10 3.27
N SER A 304 23.95 25.33 3.00
CA SER A 304 23.23 25.74 1.79
C SER A 304 23.64 27.20 1.49
N PRO A 305 23.50 27.75 0.26
CA PRO A 305 23.34 27.14 -1.07
C PRO A 305 24.39 27.66 -2.08
N THR A 306 24.61 26.95 -3.19
CA THR A 306 24.85 27.61 -4.50
C THR A 306 24.37 26.73 -5.65
N SER A 307 23.55 27.33 -6.49
CA SER A 307 23.05 26.84 -7.78
C SER A 307 24.15 26.57 -8.79
N SER A 308 24.03 25.50 -9.59
CA SER A 308 24.06 25.56 -11.07
C SER A 308 24.02 24.17 -11.70
N ALA A 309 23.31 24.09 -12.83
CA ALA A 309 22.99 22.91 -13.63
C ALA A 309 24.18 22.09 -14.16
N THR A 310 23.99 20.78 -14.32
CA THR A 310 24.03 20.01 -15.59
C THR A 310 24.19 18.51 -15.29
N GLY A 311 23.41 17.66 -15.98
CA GLY A 311 23.46 16.21 -15.82
C GLY A 311 24.77 15.58 -16.32
N PRO A 312 24.97 14.29 -16.03
CA PRO A 312 24.83 13.34 -17.14
C PRO A 312 24.01 12.09 -16.79
N THR A 313 23.24 11.67 -17.78
CA THR A 313 22.62 10.35 -17.98
C THR A 313 23.64 9.22 -17.92
N SER A 314 23.41 8.20 -17.10
CA SER A 314 24.12 6.91 -17.16
C SER A 314 23.23 5.83 -17.77
N THR A 315 23.72 5.21 -18.84
CA THR A 315 23.14 4.07 -19.57
C THR A 315 22.92 2.85 -18.66
N PRO A 316 21.79 2.10 -18.75
CA PRO A 316 21.63 0.84 -18.04
C PRO A 316 22.58 -0.24 -18.60
N THR A 317 23.14 -1.06 -17.72
CA THR A 317 23.93 -2.25 -18.08
C THR A 317 23.06 -3.31 -18.77
N SER A 318 23.66 -4.26 -19.48
CA SER A 318 22.94 -5.35 -20.17
C SER A 318 22.13 -6.21 -19.20
N ASN A 319 20.95 -6.68 -19.61
CA ASN A 319 20.10 -7.59 -18.84
C ASN A 319 20.86 -8.85 -18.37
N GLN A 320 20.61 -9.23 -17.12
CA GLN A 320 21.24 -10.35 -16.40
C GLN A 320 20.19 -11.33 -15.89
N TYR A 321 20.53 -12.61 -15.87
CA TYR A 321 19.88 -13.61 -15.02
C TYR A 321 20.71 -13.80 -13.75
N ILE A 322 20.03 -13.91 -12.62
CA ILE A 322 20.65 -14.14 -11.32
C ILE A 322 20.32 -15.58 -10.91
N HIS A 323 21.33 -16.43 -10.82
CA HIS A 323 21.17 -17.85 -10.51
C HIS A 323 21.74 -18.17 -9.12
N PRO A 324 21.12 -19.07 -8.34
CA PRO A 324 21.77 -19.62 -7.17
C PRO A 324 22.97 -20.46 -7.63
N SER A 325 24.14 -20.27 -7.02
CA SER A 325 25.37 -20.94 -7.45
C SER A 325 25.30 -22.47 -7.35
N ALA A 326 24.38 -22.99 -6.53
CA ALA A 326 24.10 -24.42 -6.42
C ALA A 326 23.33 -25.00 -7.63
N ASN A 327 22.63 -24.17 -8.41
CA ASN A 327 21.84 -24.63 -9.56
C ASN A 327 21.63 -23.51 -10.61
N SER A 328 22.40 -23.57 -11.70
CA SER A 328 22.31 -22.61 -12.80
C SER A 328 21.06 -22.76 -13.69
N ALA A 329 20.24 -23.79 -13.49
CA ALA A 329 18.94 -23.94 -14.17
C ALA A 329 17.83 -23.14 -13.48
N LYS A 330 18.12 -22.52 -12.32
CA LYS A 330 17.17 -21.71 -11.55
C LYS A 330 17.48 -20.23 -11.67
N CYS A 331 16.44 -19.40 -11.61
CA CYS A 331 16.52 -17.96 -11.82
C CYS A 331 15.74 -17.21 -10.72
N LEU A 332 16.34 -16.11 -10.23
CA LEU A 332 15.66 -15.12 -9.40
C LEU A 332 14.50 -14.51 -10.19
N THR A 333 13.29 -14.65 -9.68
CA THR A 333 12.05 -14.33 -10.41
C THR A 333 11.18 -13.42 -9.57
N ALA A 334 10.60 -12.39 -10.19
CA ALA A 334 9.51 -11.63 -9.58
C ALA A 334 8.16 -12.26 -9.95
N ALA A 335 7.33 -12.57 -8.95
CA ALA A 335 6.06 -13.29 -9.15
C ALA A 335 5.07 -12.53 -10.05
N SER A 336 5.11 -11.19 -10.04
CA SER A 336 4.36 -10.31 -10.94
C SER A 336 5.01 -8.93 -11.03
N ASN A 337 4.46 -8.00 -11.83
CA ASN A 337 4.89 -6.60 -11.92
C ASN A 337 4.15 -5.65 -10.95
N ALA A 338 3.42 -6.18 -9.97
CA ALA A 338 2.79 -5.37 -8.93
C ALA A 338 3.80 -4.95 -7.85
N ASP A 339 3.60 -3.78 -7.24
CA ASP A 339 4.36 -3.41 -6.05
C ASP A 339 4.01 -4.36 -4.90
N GLY A 340 5.04 -4.86 -4.22
CA GLY A 340 4.91 -5.88 -3.18
C GLY A 340 4.87 -7.32 -3.70
N ALA A 341 5.01 -7.53 -5.02
CA ALA A 341 5.11 -8.89 -5.55
C ALA A 341 6.36 -9.59 -5.01
N ALA A 342 6.20 -10.83 -4.57
CA ALA A 342 7.27 -11.61 -3.98
C ALA A 342 8.40 -11.87 -4.99
N VAL A 343 9.62 -11.98 -4.47
CA VAL A 343 10.77 -12.49 -5.23
C VAL A 343 11.03 -13.92 -4.80
N GLU A 344 11.08 -14.81 -5.78
CA GLU A 344 11.13 -16.25 -5.61
C GLU A 344 12.17 -16.88 -6.54
N ILE A 345 12.45 -18.16 -6.32
CA ILE A 345 13.25 -18.97 -7.24
C ILE A 345 12.33 -19.77 -8.14
N GLU A 346 12.60 -19.74 -9.44
CA GLU A 346 11.89 -20.54 -10.46
C GLU A 346 12.88 -21.21 -11.39
N ASP A 347 12.41 -22.16 -12.20
CA ASP A 347 13.15 -22.60 -13.38
C ASP A 347 13.41 -21.41 -14.32
N CYS A 348 14.64 -21.33 -14.84
CA CYS A 348 14.96 -20.33 -15.85
C CYS A 348 14.14 -20.58 -17.11
N VAL A 349 13.48 -19.54 -17.61
CA VAL A 349 12.68 -19.62 -18.83
C VAL A 349 13.60 -19.64 -20.05
N SER A 350 13.57 -20.74 -20.80
CA SER A 350 14.31 -20.88 -22.06
C SER A 350 13.85 -19.84 -23.07
N GLY A 351 14.78 -19.02 -23.59
CA GLY A 351 14.46 -17.89 -24.48
C GLY A 351 14.27 -16.55 -23.75
N GLY A 352 14.19 -16.59 -22.41
CA GLY A 352 14.17 -15.43 -21.53
C GLY A 352 12.77 -14.96 -21.12
N SER A 353 12.70 -14.32 -19.95
CA SER A 353 11.48 -13.74 -19.37
C SER A 353 11.76 -12.38 -18.76
N THR A 354 10.86 -11.41 -18.92
CA THR A 354 10.94 -10.09 -18.27
C THR A 354 10.88 -10.18 -16.74
N SER A 355 10.25 -11.22 -16.19
CA SER A 355 10.19 -11.51 -14.75
C SER A 355 11.47 -12.13 -14.18
N GLN A 356 12.42 -12.47 -15.03
CA GLN A 356 13.74 -13.02 -14.67
C GLN A 356 14.90 -12.14 -15.19
N SER A 357 14.57 -11.07 -15.92
CA SER A 357 15.54 -10.20 -16.60
C SER A 357 15.88 -8.99 -15.74
N TRP A 358 16.93 -9.14 -14.93
CA TRP A 358 17.37 -8.11 -14.01
C TRP A 358 18.41 -7.19 -14.65
N THR A 359 18.41 -5.91 -14.28
CA THR A 359 19.42 -4.94 -14.73
C THR A 359 20.13 -4.37 -13.52
N VAL A 360 21.47 -4.35 -13.53
CA VAL A 360 22.26 -3.70 -12.49
C VAL A 360 22.44 -2.23 -12.85
N SER A 361 21.64 -1.34 -12.27
CA SER A 361 21.64 0.09 -12.57
C SER A 361 22.17 0.87 -11.37
N GLY A 362 23.47 1.18 -11.39
CA GLY A 362 24.16 1.75 -10.22
C GLY A 362 24.08 0.81 -9.03
N SER A 363 23.45 1.24 -7.94
CA SER A 363 23.19 0.41 -6.76
C SER A 363 21.83 -0.30 -6.79
N ALA A 364 21.08 -0.29 -7.89
CA ALA A 364 19.77 -0.94 -7.95
C ALA A 364 19.81 -2.22 -8.78
N LEU A 365 19.13 -3.27 -8.32
CA LEU A 365 18.78 -4.44 -9.13
C LEU A 365 17.36 -4.23 -9.65
N GLN A 366 17.26 -3.80 -10.91
CA GLN A 366 16.00 -3.42 -11.53
C GLN A 366 15.37 -4.56 -12.31
N ILE A 367 14.04 -4.59 -12.38
CA ILE A 367 13.24 -5.51 -13.19
C ILE A 367 12.01 -4.77 -13.74
N PHE A 368 11.43 -5.27 -14.84
CA PHE A 368 10.29 -4.64 -15.51
C PHE A 368 10.50 -3.15 -15.88
N GLY A 369 11.76 -2.72 -16.02
CA GLY A 369 12.14 -1.35 -16.37
C GLY A 369 12.13 -0.36 -15.20
N ASN A 370 11.13 -0.41 -14.31
CA ASN A 370 11.00 0.56 -13.21
C ASN A 370 10.78 -0.06 -11.82
N LYS A 371 10.90 -1.37 -11.67
CA LYS A 371 10.83 -2.05 -10.37
C LYS A 371 12.23 -2.38 -9.89
N CYS A 372 12.42 -2.41 -8.59
CA CYS A 372 13.69 -2.69 -7.93
C CYS A 372 13.50 -3.85 -6.97
N LEU A 373 14.50 -4.73 -6.87
CA LEU A 373 14.60 -5.69 -5.77
C LEU A 373 14.58 -4.92 -4.47
N ASP A 374 13.64 -5.25 -3.60
CA ASP A 374 13.30 -4.47 -2.41
C ASP A 374 13.24 -5.42 -1.21
N VAL A 375 13.96 -5.07 -0.15
CA VAL A 375 13.77 -5.75 1.13
C VAL A 375 12.42 -5.34 1.68
N THR A 376 11.48 -6.28 1.88
CA THR A 376 10.10 -5.94 2.25
C THR A 376 10.05 -5.06 3.49
N GLY A 377 9.58 -3.83 3.28
CA GLY A 377 9.51 -2.77 4.30
C GLY A 377 10.87 -2.32 4.85
N GLY A 378 11.99 -2.83 4.33
CA GLY A 378 13.34 -2.54 4.81
C GLY A 378 13.72 -3.27 6.10
N ALA A 379 13.10 -4.42 6.41
CA ALA A 379 13.44 -5.15 7.63
C ALA A 379 14.84 -5.73 7.58
N THR A 380 15.57 -5.56 8.68
CA THR A 380 16.95 -6.02 8.83
C THR A 380 17.05 -7.39 9.47
N THR A 381 15.92 -7.99 9.86
CA THR A 381 15.88 -9.31 10.49
C THR A 381 16.18 -10.39 9.46
N ASP A 382 17.09 -11.29 9.80
CA ASP A 382 17.34 -12.51 9.04
C ASP A 382 16.04 -13.28 8.83
N GLY A 383 15.75 -13.61 7.57
CA GLY A 383 14.52 -14.26 7.17
C GLY A 383 13.47 -13.35 6.55
N THR A 384 13.67 -12.03 6.60
CA THR A 384 12.78 -11.05 5.95
C THR A 384 12.72 -11.32 4.46
N LYS A 385 11.50 -11.46 3.94
CA LYS A 385 11.28 -11.76 2.52
C LYS A 385 11.59 -10.56 1.63
N LEU A 386 11.94 -10.88 0.40
CA LEU A 386 12.16 -9.88 -0.64
C LEU A 386 10.93 -9.76 -1.53
N GLN A 387 10.73 -8.55 -2.01
CA GLN A 387 9.70 -8.19 -2.96
C GLN A 387 10.31 -7.37 -4.09
N ILE A 388 9.50 -7.03 -5.07
CA ILE A 388 9.79 -5.92 -5.97
C ILE A 388 8.91 -4.72 -5.61
N TRP A 389 9.45 -3.53 -5.87
CA TRP A 389 8.71 -2.29 -5.69
C TRP A 389 9.16 -1.26 -6.72
N THR A 390 8.31 -0.28 -7.02
CA THR A 390 8.67 0.86 -7.85
C THR A 390 9.99 1.48 -7.36
N CYS A 391 10.97 1.58 -8.26
CA CYS A 391 12.27 2.14 -7.96
C CYS A 391 12.13 3.58 -7.50
N SER A 392 12.69 3.90 -6.34
CA SER A 392 12.73 5.26 -5.80
C SER A 392 14.17 5.68 -5.55
N SER A 393 14.58 6.80 -6.15
CA SER A 393 15.91 7.36 -5.94
C SER A 393 16.08 7.75 -4.48
N GLY A 394 16.95 7.06 -3.76
CA GLY A 394 17.23 7.32 -2.35
C GLY A 394 16.80 6.20 -1.41
N ASN A 395 15.84 5.35 -1.82
CA ASN A 395 15.35 4.24 -1.00
C ASN A 395 16.48 3.22 -0.73
N SER A 396 16.90 3.10 0.53
CA SER A 396 17.96 2.16 0.94
C SER A 396 17.57 0.70 0.77
N ASN A 397 16.29 0.35 0.83
CA ASN A 397 15.78 -1.02 0.72
C ASN A 397 16.02 -1.61 -0.67
N GLN A 398 16.25 -0.72 -1.64
CA GLN A 398 16.44 -1.05 -3.05
C GLN A 398 17.90 -0.95 -3.49
N LYS A 399 18.82 -0.69 -2.54
CA LYS A 399 20.24 -0.55 -2.82
C LYS A 399 20.98 -1.85 -2.57
N TRP A 400 21.53 -2.44 -3.62
CA TRP A 400 22.26 -3.70 -3.60
C TRP A 400 23.65 -3.51 -4.19
N THR A 401 24.64 -4.11 -3.53
CA THR A 401 26.02 -4.17 -3.99
C THR A 401 26.31 -5.59 -4.44
N VAL A 402 26.60 -5.77 -5.73
CA VAL A 402 27.06 -7.06 -6.28
C VAL A 402 28.58 -7.13 -6.13
N SER A 403 29.06 -8.04 -5.29
CA SER A 403 30.48 -8.24 -4.97
C SER A 403 30.87 -9.70 -5.19
N GLY A 404 31.43 -10.01 -6.36
CA GLY A 404 31.75 -11.39 -6.75
C GLY A 404 30.48 -12.24 -6.83
N SER A 405 30.42 -13.34 -6.09
CA SER A 405 29.25 -14.22 -6.02
C SER A 405 28.25 -13.84 -4.92
N THR A 406 28.38 -12.68 -4.30
CA THR A 406 27.49 -12.26 -3.22
C THR A 406 26.78 -10.96 -3.60
N ILE A 407 25.47 -10.92 -3.38
CA ILE A 407 24.63 -9.74 -3.55
C ILE A 407 24.27 -9.25 -2.16
N GLN A 408 24.93 -8.18 -1.73
CA GLN A 408 24.77 -7.62 -0.38
C GLN A 408 23.79 -6.46 -0.43
N TRP A 409 22.92 -6.37 0.57
CA TRP A 409 22.10 -5.19 0.77
C TRP A 409 23.02 -4.02 1.19
N SER A 410 23.11 -2.99 0.34
CA SER A 410 24.10 -1.92 0.49
C SER A 410 23.93 -1.19 1.82
N GLY A 411 25.04 -0.97 2.53
CA GLY A 411 25.04 -0.36 3.86
C GLY A 411 24.63 -1.30 5.00
N HIS A 412 24.36 -2.59 4.71
CA HIS A 412 23.93 -3.58 5.69
C HIS A 412 24.83 -4.82 5.67
N SER A 413 24.83 -5.60 6.75
CA SER A 413 25.55 -6.87 6.86
C SER A 413 24.75 -8.08 6.38
N SER A 414 23.67 -7.85 5.61
CA SER A 414 22.77 -8.89 5.12
C SER A 414 22.87 -9.05 3.60
N CYS A 415 22.71 -10.29 3.16
CA CYS A 415 22.88 -10.71 1.78
C CYS A 415 21.58 -11.30 1.25
N LEU A 416 21.39 -11.22 -0.07
CA LEU A 416 20.37 -11.99 -0.78
C LEU A 416 20.59 -13.48 -0.46
N ASP A 417 19.58 -14.13 0.10
CA ASP A 417 19.63 -15.48 0.62
C ASP A 417 18.43 -16.27 0.10
N LEU A 418 18.69 -17.46 -0.45
CA LEU A 418 17.65 -18.39 -0.84
C LEU A 418 17.15 -19.12 0.41
N THR A 419 15.86 -18.96 0.77
CA THR A 419 15.33 -19.50 2.02
C THR A 419 15.63 -20.98 2.18
N GLY A 420 16.43 -21.33 3.18
CA GLY A 420 16.83 -22.71 3.47
C GLY A 420 17.64 -23.40 2.37
N GLY A 421 18.08 -22.66 1.33
CA GLY A 421 18.79 -23.20 0.17
C GLY A 421 17.93 -24.03 -0.77
N SER A 422 16.61 -24.04 -0.56
CA SER A 422 15.69 -24.86 -1.36
C SER A 422 15.52 -24.26 -2.76
N VAL A 423 15.86 -25.06 -3.78
CA VAL A 423 15.72 -24.69 -5.20
C VAL A 423 14.37 -25.11 -5.79
N THR A 424 13.39 -25.44 -4.94
CA THR A 424 12.01 -25.72 -5.37
C THR A 424 11.36 -24.44 -5.90
N ASN A 425 10.63 -24.54 -7.01
CA ASN A 425 9.88 -23.41 -7.58
C ASN A 425 8.92 -22.81 -6.56
N GLY A 426 8.77 -21.48 -6.59
CA GLY A 426 8.02 -20.68 -5.64
C GLY A 426 8.71 -20.49 -4.28
N ASN A 427 9.91 -21.05 -4.05
CA ASN A 427 10.61 -20.81 -2.80
C ASN A 427 11.07 -19.35 -2.73
N LEU A 428 10.73 -18.69 -1.63
CA LEU A 428 10.90 -17.25 -1.49
C LEU A 428 12.35 -16.87 -1.20
N MET A 429 12.70 -15.69 -1.66
CA MET A 429 13.94 -15.03 -1.33
C MET A 429 13.83 -14.26 -0.03
N GLN A 430 14.94 -14.17 0.69
CA GLN A 430 15.03 -13.43 1.93
C GLN A 430 16.35 -12.67 2.01
N ILE A 431 16.47 -11.79 3.00
CA ILE A 431 17.78 -11.38 3.49
C ILE A 431 18.23 -12.30 4.62
N TRP A 432 19.54 -12.49 4.73
CA TRP A 432 20.16 -13.16 5.86
C TRP A 432 21.58 -12.63 6.08
N SER A 433 22.07 -12.66 7.32
CA SER A 433 23.42 -12.23 7.69
C SER A 433 24.46 -12.83 6.74
N CYS A 434 25.26 -11.97 6.12
CA CYS A 434 26.26 -12.37 5.14
C CYS A 434 27.28 -13.32 5.79
N SER A 435 27.45 -14.51 5.24
CA SER A 435 28.43 -15.50 5.69
C SER A 435 29.18 -16.10 4.52
N GLY A 436 30.51 -16.04 4.56
CA GLY A 436 31.38 -16.52 3.48
C GLY A 436 31.18 -18.00 3.14
N GLY A 437 30.78 -18.82 4.11
CA GLY A 437 30.52 -20.25 3.96
C GLY A 437 29.06 -20.64 3.69
N ASN A 438 28.13 -19.68 3.61
CA ASN A 438 26.73 -19.97 3.33
C ASN A 438 26.50 -20.05 1.81
N ASN A 439 26.27 -21.27 1.30
CA ASN A 439 26.01 -21.53 -0.12
C ASN A 439 24.69 -20.91 -0.61
N ASN A 440 23.73 -20.63 0.28
CA ASN A 440 22.44 -20.05 -0.05
C ASN A 440 22.53 -18.55 -0.41
N GLN A 441 23.70 -17.94 -0.20
CA GLN A 441 24.00 -16.52 -0.47
C GLN A 441 24.98 -16.35 -1.65
N LYS A 442 25.19 -17.43 -2.41
CA LYS A 442 26.08 -17.46 -3.55
C LYS A 442 25.28 -17.43 -4.84
N TRP A 443 25.57 -16.44 -5.66
CA TRP A 443 24.85 -16.10 -6.89
C TRP A 443 25.82 -16.00 -8.06
N SER A 444 25.41 -16.47 -9.23
CA SER A 444 26.09 -16.18 -10.49
C SER A 444 25.18 -15.30 -11.35
N LEU A 445 25.77 -14.27 -11.95
CA LEU A 445 25.09 -13.42 -12.91
C LEU A 445 25.55 -13.86 -14.30
N THR A 446 24.59 -14.18 -15.16
CA THR A 446 24.87 -14.42 -16.58
C THR A 446 24.16 -13.37 -17.42
N THR A 447 24.84 -12.86 -18.45
CA THR A 447 24.20 -11.98 -19.43
C THR A 447 23.10 -12.77 -20.12
N GLY A 448 21.86 -12.27 -20.05
CA GLY A 448 20.75 -12.89 -20.77
C GLY A 448 21.00 -12.86 -22.29
N PRO A 449 20.35 -13.72 -23.09
CA PRO A 449 20.45 -13.64 -24.54
C PRO A 449 20.02 -12.23 -24.92
N GLY A 450 20.96 -11.46 -25.46
CA GLY A 450 20.76 -10.06 -25.78
C GLY A 450 19.50 -9.90 -26.61
N SER A 451 18.72 -8.86 -26.30
CA SER A 451 17.52 -8.46 -27.04
C SER A 451 17.81 -8.43 -28.53
N THR A 452 17.55 -9.55 -29.18
CA THR A 452 17.51 -9.73 -30.62
C THR A 452 16.20 -10.46 -30.86
N THR A 453 15.30 -9.69 -31.44
CA THR A 453 13.93 -10.04 -31.79
C THR A 453 13.90 -11.28 -32.67
N THR A 454 13.76 -12.47 -32.09
CA THR A 454 13.16 -13.67 -32.73
C THR A 454 12.79 -14.70 -31.64
N SER A 455 11.50 -14.79 -31.29
CA SER A 455 10.86 -15.98 -30.64
C SER A 455 11.01 -17.22 -31.56
N PRO A 456 11.06 -18.52 -31.14
CA PRO A 456 10.35 -19.24 -30.03
C PRO A 456 11.11 -20.47 -29.40
N PRO A 457 10.51 -21.47 -28.67
CA PRO A 457 9.30 -21.55 -27.82
C PRO A 457 9.57 -21.97 -26.34
N ALA A 458 8.68 -21.64 -25.40
CA ALA A 458 8.51 -22.33 -24.11
C ALA A 458 7.13 -23.03 -24.11
N SER A 459 7.03 -24.23 -23.56
CA SER A 459 5.89 -25.16 -23.75
C SER A 459 4.59 -24.84 -22.98
N GLY A 460 4.44 -23.62 -22.48
CA GLY A 460 3.20 -23.11 -21.90
C GLY A 460 2.61 -22.05 -22.81
N HIS A 461 1.30 -22.12 -23.04
CA HIS A 461 0.59 -21.14 -23.86
C HIS A 461 -0.04 -20.10 -22.94
N SER A 462 -0.09 -18.86 -23.41
CA SER A 462 -0.99 -17.89 -22.81
C SER A 462 -2.40 -18.10 -23.36
N ILE A 463 -3.39 -18.01 -22.49
CA ILE A 463 -4.81 -18.10 -22.89
C ILE A 463 -5.38 -16.68 -22.85
N GLN A 464 -5.76 -16.15 -24.00
CA GLN A 464 -6.20 -14.77 -24.16
C GLN A 464 -7.67 -14.73 -24.58
N PRO A 465 -8.50 -13.78 -24.11
CA PRO A 465 -9.86 -13.64 -24.59
C PRO A 465 -9.84 -13.27 -26.08
N GLY A 466 -10.80 -13.77 -26.85
CA GLY A 466 -10.89 -13.54 -28.30
C GLY A 466 -10.93 -12.06 -28.69
N ALA A 467 -11.46 -11.23 -27.79
CA ALA A 467 -11.58 -9.78 -27.94
C ALA A 467 -10.29 -8.98 -27.60
N SER A 468 -9.25 -9.60 -27.02
CA SER A 468 -8.01 -8.88 -26.67
C SER A 468 -6.79 -9.80 -26.62
N SER A 469 -5.72 -9.40 -27.30
CA SER A 469 -4.40 -10.06 -27.22
C SER A 469 -3.51 -9.55 -26.09
N ASN A 470 -3.97 -8.53 -25.35
CA ASN A 470 -3.19 -7.89 -24.27
C ASN A 470 -3.62 -8.37 -22.88
N MET A 471 -4.68 -9.17 -22.80
CA MET A 471 -5.20 -9.74 -21.55
C MET A 471 -5.00 -11.25 -21.57
N CYS A 472 -4.59 -11.80 -20.44
CA CYS A 472 -4.26 -13.21 -20.28
C CYS A 472 -5.05 -13.79 -19.10
N LEU A 473 -5.56 -15.00 -19.27
CA LEU A 473 -6.08 -15.84 -18.21
C LEU A 473 -4.98 -15.99 -17.16
N THR A 474 -5.28 -15.60 -15.94
CA THR A 474 -4.31 -15.51 -14.85
C THR A 474 -4.88 -16.19 -13.62
N ALA A 475 -4.08 -17.03 -12.97
CA ALA A 475 -4.38 -17.54 -11.64
C ALA A 475 -3.53 -16.77 -10.62
N PRO A 476 -4.01 -15.72 -9.94
CA PRO A 476 -3.13 -14.80 -9.19
C PRO A 476 -2.44 -15.43 -7.97
N THR A 477 -3.01 -16.52 -7.45
CA THR A 477 -2.47 -17.27 -6.30
C THR A 477 -2.23 -18.73 -6.69
N ASN A 478 -1.22 -19.35 -6.09
CA ASN A 478 -0.92 -20.78 -6.26
C ASN A 478 -1.44 -21.59 -5.07
N ALA A 479 -2.76 -21.66 -4.92
CA ALA A 479 -3.43 -22.37 -3.84
C ALA A 479 -4.79 -22.92 -4.29
N ASN A 480 -5.26 -24.00 -3.66
CA ASN A 480 -6.61 -24.53 -3.89
C ASN A 480 -7.66 -23.46 -3.61
N GLY A 481 -8.60 -23.27 -4.54
CA GLY A 481 -9.61 -22.21 -4.47
C GLY A 481 -9.10 -20.85 -4.93
N GLY A 482 -7.86 -20.75 -5.40
CA GLY A 482 -7.32 -19.55 -6.02
C GLY A 482 -8.17 -19.14 -7.22
N THR A 483 -8.44 -17.84 -7.37
CA THR A 483 -9.33 -17.35 -8.41
C THR A 483 -8.67 -17.46 -9.79
N VAL A 484 -9.50 -17.56 -10.83
CA VAL A 484 -9.06 -17.43 -12.23
C VAL A 484 -9.68 -16.19 -12.82
N VAL A 485 -8.83 -15.23 -13.20
CA VAL A 485 -9.21 -13.90 -13.68
C VAL A 485 -8.57 -13.63 -15.04
N ILE A 486 -8.84 -12.47 -15.63
CA ILE A 486 -8.00 -11.90 -16.68
C ILE A 486 -7.17 -10.73 -16.14
N GLN A 487 -5.90 -10.63 -16.55
CA GLN A 487 -5.00 -9.51 -16.23
C GLN A 487 -4.15 -9.18 -17.47
N PRO A 488 -3.48 -8.01 -17.52
CA PRO A 488 -2.54 -7.73 -18.59
C PRO A 488 -1.51 -8.85 -18.75
N CYS A 489 -1.28 -9.27 -19.99
CA CYS A 489 -0.28 -10.28 -20.32
C CYS A 489 1.11 -9.80 -19.91
N ASN A 490 1.82 -10.58 -19.10
CA ASN A 490 3.15 -10.27 -18.59
C ASN A 490 4.14 -11.45 -18.70
N GLY A 491 3.67 -12.63 -19.14
CA GLY A 491 4.51 -13.82 -19.36
C GLY A 491 4.93 -14.55 -18.09
N SER A 492 4.26 -14.31 -16.96
CA SER A 492 4.48 -15.01 -15.70
C SER A 492 4.04 -16.49 -15.77
N SER A 493 4.52 -17.29 -14.80
CA SER A 493 4.05 -18.65 -14.57
C SER A 493 2.54 -18.70 -14.25
N SER A 494 2.00 -17.64 -13.65
CA SER A 494 0.56 -17.48 -13.36
C SER A 494 -0.32 -17.30 -14.61
N GLN A 495 0.30 -17.03 -15.77
CA GLN A 495 -0.35 -16.89 -17.08
C GLN A 495 0.10 -17.95 -18.09
N SER A 496 0.96 -18.87 -17.67
CA SER A 496 1.50 -19.94 -18.51
C SER A 496 0.71 -21.21 -18.29
N TRP A 497 -0.18 -21.52 -19.23
CA TRP A 497 -1.08 -22.66 -19.15
C TRP A 497 -0.68 -23.77 -20.11
N THR A 498 -0.71 -25.01 -19.63
CA THR A 498 -0.38 -26.19 -20.42
C THR A 498 -1.54 -27.15 -20.44
N GLN A 499 -1.99 -27.57 -21.63
CA GLN A 499 -3.02 -28.58 -21.74
C GLN A 499 -2.41 -29.99 -21.68
N ASN A 500 -2.77 -30.75 -20.65
CA ASN A 500 -2.34 -32.12 -20.42
C ASN A 500 -3.53 -33.07 -20.55
N GLY A 501 -3.82 -33.49 -21.79
CA GLY A 501 -5.04 -34.25 -22.08
C GLY A 501 -6.29 -33.38 -21.91
N GLN A 502 -7.15 -33.75 -20.96
CA GLN A 502 -8.36 -32.96 -20.64
C GLN A 502 -8.11 -31.89 -19.58
N THR A 503 -6.96 -31.85 -18.92
CA THR A 503 -6.71 -30.82 -17.90
C THR A 503 -5.94 -29.64 -18.48
N ILE A 504 -6.27 -28.44 -18.00
CA ILE A 504 -5.54 -27.20 -18.31
C ILE A 504 -4.79 -26.80 -17.04
N VAL A 505 -3.47 -26.84 -17.10
CA VAL A 505 -2.58 -26.80 -15.94
C VAL A 505 -1.84 -25.47 -15.86
N VAL A 506 -1.74 -24.90 -14.67
CA VAL A 506 -0.91 -23.74 -14.29
C VAL A 506 -0.04 -24.11 -13.10
N TYR A 507 1.10 -23.41 -12.92
CA TYR A 507 2.08 -23.71 -11.86
C TYR A 507 2.62 -25.16 -11.87
N GLY A 508 2.41 -25.90 -12.96
CA GLY A 508 2.86 -27.28 -13.15
C GLY A 508 1.98 -28.35 -12.49
N ASN A 509 1.20 -28.03 -11.46
CA ASN A 509 0.39 -29.01 -10.71
C ASN A 509 -1.03 -28.55 -10.34
N MET A 510 -1.42 -27.32 -10.71
CA MET A 510 -2.75 -26.78 -10.46
C MET A 510 -3.57 -26.80 -11.74
N CYS A 511 -4.83 -27.20 -11.65
CA CYS A 511 -5.73 -27.35 -12.78
C CYS A 511 -6.81 -26.27 -12.74
N LEU A 512 -7.17 -25.75 -13.91
CA LEU A 512 -8.41 -25.00 -14.09
C LEU A 512 -9.57 -25.86 -13.59
N ASP A 513 -10.43 -25.28 -12.76
CA ASP A 513 -11.43 -26.02 -12.00
C ASP A 513 -12.73 -25.23 -11.89
N VAL A 514 -13.86 -25.91 -12.08
CA VAL A 514 -15.19 -25.34 -11.85
C VAL A 514 -15.51 -25.41 -10.36
N THR A 515 -15.71 -24.25 -9.71
CA THR A 515 -15.99 -24.20 -8.27
C THR A 515 -17.17 -25.11 -7.89
N ASN A 516 -16.87 -26.05 -6.98
CA ASN A 516 -17.79 -27.06 -6.46
C ASN A 516 -18.44 -27.98 -7.52
N GLY A 517 -17.93 -28.00 -8.76
CA GLY A 517 -18.54 -28.77 -9.85
C GLY A 517 -19.98 -28.38 -10.19
N SER A 518 -20.38 -27.14 -9.85
CA SER A 518 -21.74 -26.66 -10.11
C SER A 518 -21.91 -26.28 -11.59
N SER A 519 -22.95 -26.82 -12.25
CA SER A 519 -23.26 -26.54 -13.66
C SER A 519 -24.28 -25.39 -13.84
N SER A 520 -24.34 -24.45 -12.89
CA SER A 520 -25.16 -23.25 -13.05
C SER A 520 -24.39 -22.19 -13.84
N ASN A 521 -25.08 -21.46 -14.71
CA ASN A 521 -24.47 -20.31 -15.41
C ASN A 521 -24.01 -19.27 -14.39
N GLY A 522 -22.81 -18.73 -14.59
CA GLY A 522 -22.21 -17.72 -13.72
C GLY A 522 -21.36 -18.27 -12.57
N VAL A 523 -21.26 -19.59 -12.41
CA VAL A 523 -20.33 -20.20 -11.45
C VAL A 523 -18.90 -19.79 -11.81
N LYS A 524 -18.17 -19.27 -10.82
CA LYS A 524 -16.82 -18.75 -11.00
C LYS A 524 -15.80 -19.87 -11.15
N MET A 525 -14.75 -19.55 -11.87
CA MET A 525 -13.59 -20.42 -12.06
C MET A 525 -12.59 -20.22 -10.93
N GLN A 526 -11.95 -21.33 -10.57
CA GLN A 526 -10.85 -21.38 -9.63
C GLN A 526 -9.74 -22.27 -10.19
N ILE A 527 -8.64 -22.36 -9.44
CA ILE A 527 -7.66 -23.43 -9.59
C ILE A 527 -7.77 -24.40 -8.42
N TRP A 528 -7.49 -25.66 -8.70
CA TRP A 528 -7.40 -26.70 -7.68
C TRP A 528 -6.29 -27.69 -8.02
N SER A 529 -5.78 -28.40 -7.02
CA SER A 529 -4.78 -29.45 -7.23
C SER A 529 -5.29 -30.44 -8.28
N CYS A 530 -4.45 -30.73 -9.29
CA CYS A 530 -4.84 -31.59 -10.38
C CYS A 530 -5.19 -33.02 -9.92
N ALA A 531 -6.36 -33.52 -10.31
CA ALA A 531 -6.81 -34.89 -10.04
C ALA A 531 -7.32 -35.55 -11.33
N SER A 532 -6.77 -36.72 -11.68
CA SER A 532 -7.05 -37.40 -12.94
C SER A 532 -8.48 -37.93 -13.10
N ASN A 533 -9.24 -37.98 -12.02
CA ASN A 533 -10.63 -38.43 -11.96
C ASN A 533 -11.61 -37.31 -11.58
N ASP A 534 -11.15 -36.06 -11.49
CA ASP A 534 -12.03 -34.93 -11.20
C ASP A 534 -12.63 -34.36 -12.48
N ALA A 535 -13.90 -34.71 -12.71
CA ALA A 535 -14.63 -34.25 -13.88
C ALA A 535 -14.72 -32.71 -13.96
N ASN A 536 -14.56 -31.98 -12.85
CA ASN A 536 -14.60 -30.51 -12.79
C ASN A 536 -13.40 -29.85 -13.46
N GLN A 537 -12.33 -30.61 -13.69
CA GLN A 537 -11.05 -30.13 -14.25
C GLN A 537 -10.87 -30.49 -15.72
N HIS A 538 -11.86 -31.13 -16.33
CA HIS A 538 -11.74 -31.71 -17.67
C HIS A 538 -12.34 -30.79 -18.74
N PHE A 539 -11.48 -30.10 -19.49
CA PHE A 539 -11.84 -29.20 -20.57
C PHE A 539 -11.35 -29.69 -21.94
N THR A 540 -12.06 -29.31 -22.98
CA THR A 540 -11.66 -29.49 -24.37
C THR A 540 -11.70 -28.16 -25.11
N VAL A 541 -10.74 -27.94 -26.00
CA VAL A 541 -10.71 -26.76 -26.85
C VAL A 541 -11.35 -27.10 -28.18
N THR A 542 -12.45 -26.42 -28.52
CA THR A 542 -13.20 -26.71 -29.74
C THR A 542 -12.62 -25.97 -30.95
N SER A 543 -13.00 -26.37 -32.17
CA SER A 543 -12.65 -25.66 -33.40
C SER A 543 -13.21 -24.23 -33.46
N ALA A 544 -14.27 -23.94 -32.69
CA ALA A 544 -14.83 -22.61 -32.50
C ALA A 544 -14.06 -21.77 -31.45
N LYS A 545 -12.91 -22.28 -30.97
CA LYS A 545 -12.08 -21.65 -29.93
C LYS A 545 -12.79 -21.49 -28.57
N HIS A 546 -13.73 -22.37 -28.26
CA HIS A 546 -14.30 -22.45 -26.91
C HIS A 546 -13.45 -23.38 -26.05
N ILE A 547 -13.27 -23.02 -24.78
CA ILE A 547 -12.77 -23.95 -23.75
C ILE A 547 -14.01 -24.54 -23.08
N GLN A 548 -14.44 -25.71 -23.55
CA GLN A 548 -15.67 -26.37 -23.13
C GLN A 548 -15.41 -27.36 -22.00
N TRP A 549 -16.24 -27.33 -20.97
CA TRP A 549 -16.23 -28.32 -19.90
C TRP A 549 -16.72 -29.67 -20.43
N THR A 550 -15.85 -30.68 -20.49
CA THR A 550 -16.08 -31.93 -21.23
C THR A 550 -17.32 -32.71 -20.80
N SER A 551 -17.69 -32.64 -19.52
CA SER A 551 -18.85 -33.37 -18.98
C SER A 551 -20.16 -32.59 -19.06
N LYS A 552 -20.14 -31.33 -19.55
CA LYS A 552 -21.27 -30.40 -19.52
C LYS A 552 -21.37 -29.59 -20.82
N SER A 553 -22.52 -28.97 -21.06
CA SER A 553 -22.70 -28.06 -22.21
C SER A 553 -22.30 -26.61 -21.87
N GLN A 554 -21.25 -26.45 -21.07
CA GLN A 554 -20.79 -25.16 -20.55
C GLN A 554 -19.38 -24.84 -21.01
N CYS A 555 -19.13 -23.57 -21.27
CA CYS A 555 -17.90 -23.04 -21.80
C CYS A 555 -17.32 -22.01 -20.83
N LEU A 556 -16.00 -21.89 -20.82
CA LEU A 556 -15.29 -20.81 -20.17
C LEU A 556 -15.76 -19.48 -20.78
N ASP A 557 -16.22 -18.58 -19.94
CA ASP A 557 -16.91 -17.36 -20.33
C ASP A 557 -16.27 -16.16 -19.64
N LEU A 558 -15.87 -15.18 -20.43
CA LEU A 558 -15.44 -13.89 -19.91
C LEU A 558 -16.66 -13.18 -19.31
N THR A 559 -16.73 -13.13 -17.97
CA THR A 559 -17.87 -12.58 -17.24
C THR A 559 -18.28 -11.21 -17.78
N GLY A 560 -19.48 -11.13 -18.37
CA GLY A 560 -20.03 -9.91 -18.94
C GLY A 560 -19.24 -9.33 -20.12
N GLY A 561 -18.30 -10.06 -20.70
CA GLY A 561 -17.38 -9.58 -21.74
C GLY A 561 -16.40 -8.50 -21.27
N SER A 562 -16.30 -8.25 -19.96
CA SER A 562 -15.48 -7.17 -19.42
C SER A 562 -14.00 -7.52 -19.48
N LEU A 563 -13.20 -6.68 -20.13
CA LEU A 563 -11.74 -6.78 -20.18
C LEU A 563 -11.04 -6.08 -18.99
N THR A 564 -11.79 -5.73 -17.94
CA THR A 564 -11.21 -5.10 -16.75
C THR A 564 -10.27 -6.07 -16.05
N SER A 565 -9.04 -5.63 -15.73
CA SER A 565 -8.08 -6.47 -15.00
C SER A 565 -8.66 -6.92 -13.66
N GLY A 566 -8.54 -8.21 -13.36
CA GLY A 566 -9.11 -8.84 -12.17
C GLY A 566 -10.53 -9.36 -12.37
N ASN A 567 -11.17 -9.16 -13.53
CA ASN A 567 -12.48 -9.75 -13.81
C ASN A 567 -12.39 -11.28 -13.73
N GLN A 568 -13.14 -11.86 -12.79
CA GLN A 568 -13.12 -13.30 -12.56
C GLN A 568 -13.90 -14.04 -13.62
N ILE A 569 -13.30 -15.10 -14.14
CA ILE A 569 -13.87 -15.93 -15.20
C ILE A 569 -14.95 -16.83 -14.63
N GLN A 570 -15.93 -17.16 -15.45
CA GLN A 570 -17.05 -18.02 -15.09
C GLN A 570 -17.25 -19.10 -16.13
N ILE A 571 -18.15 -20.04 -15.83
CA ILE A 571 -18.76 -20.88 -16.85
C ILE A 571 -20.11 -20.32 -17.28
N TRP A 572 -20.44 -20.52 -18.54
CA TRP A 572 -21.76 -20.23 -19.09
C TRP A 572 -22.16 -21.28 -20.11
N THR A 573 -23.44 -21.39 -20.44
CA THR A 573 -23.91 -22.29 -21.50
C THR A 573 -23.17 -21.96 -22.81
N CYS A 574 -22.64 -22.98 -23.49
CA CYS A 574 -21.92 -22.78 -24.74
C CYS A 574 -22.86 -22.21 -25.82
N GLU A 575 -22.55 -21.04 -26.35
CA GLU A 575 -23.38 -20.32 -27.33
C GLU A 575 -22.58 -20.04 -28.61
N THR A 576 -23.12 -20.42 -29.76
CA THR A 576 -22.44 -20.18 -31.04
C THR A 576 -22.42 -18.68 -31.35
N GLY A 577 -21.23 -18.13 -31.62
CA GLY A 577 -21.06 -16.71 -31.95
C GLY A 577 -20.95 -15.78 -30.74
N ASN A 578 -20.94 -16.31 -29.51
CA ASN A 578 -20.69 -15.52 -28.32
C ASN A 578 -19.19 -15.18 -28.19
N ALA A 579 -18.84 -13.91 -28.42
CA ALA A 579 -17.46 -13.44 -28.41
C ALA A 579 -16.77 -13.57 -27.04
N ASN A 580 -17.54 -13.67 -25.95
CA ASN A 580 -17.01 -13.81 -24.58
C ASN A 580 -16.50 -15.23 -24.30
N GLN A 581 -16.85 -16.20 -25.15
CA GLN A 581 -16.49 -17.61 -25.02
C GLN A 581 -15.38 -18.03 -25.99
N VAL A 582 -14.88 -17.08 -26.78
CA VAL A 582 -13.75 -17.29 -27.70
C VAL A 582 -12.46 -17.05 -26.94
N TRP A 583 -11.52 -18.00 -27.02
CA TRP A 583 -10.21 -17.91 -26.39
C TRP A 583 -9.09 -18.25 -27.37
N ASN A 584 -8.08 -17.40 -27.46
CA ASN A 584 -6.86 -17.65 -28.23
C ASN A 584 -5.82 -18.29 -27.31
N ILE A 585 -5.34 -19.47 -27.68
CA ILE A 585 -4.24 -20.16 -26.99
C ILE A 585 -2.99 -19.88 -27.82
N VAL A 586 -2.07 -19.06 -27.30
CA VAL A 586 -0.93 -18.51 -28.05
C VAL A 586 0.41 -18.72 -27.36
#